data_AF-A0A7W0PUZ1-F1
#
_entry.id   AF-A0A7W0PUZ1-F1
#
_cell.length_a   1.000
_cell.length_b   1.000
_cell.length_c   1.000
_cell.angle_alpha   90.00
_cell.angle_beta   90.00
_cell.angle_gamma   90.00
#
_symmetry.space_group_name_H-M   'P 1'
#
loop_
_entity.id
_entity.type
_entity.pdbx_description
1 polymer ?
#
loop_
_entity_poly.entity_id
_entity_poly.type
_entity_poly.pdbx_seq_one_letter_code
_entity_poly.pdbx_strand_id
1 'polypeptide(L)'
;LAHSPRLARVDDQDVWSVVCFYVHPSAKRDGVARALLEAAIERAAAHGAPLLEGYPVREGHMNIDAYTGYLPMFLDAGFEAVREAGRRTFVRRRL
;
A
#
# COMPACT_ATOMS: atom_id res chain seq x y z
N LEU A 1 4.04 -8.90 9.95
CA LEU A 1 2.86 -8.00 10.08
C LEU A 1 2.01 -8.32 11.30
N ALA A 2 1.61 -9.59 11.49
CA ALA A 2 0.67 -10.01 12.54
C ALA A 2 1.01 -9.59 13.99
N HIS A 3 2.28 -9.39 14.34
CA HIS A 3 2.70 -8.98 15.70
C HIS A 3 2.86 -7.47 15.89
N SER A 4 2.67 -6.65 14.84
CA SER A 4 2.75 -5.19 14.96
C SER A 4 1.41 -4.62 15.41
N PRO A 5 1.31 -3.98 16.58
CA PRO A 5 0.05 -3.39 17.04
C PRO A 5 -0.43 -2.26 16.10
N ARG A 6 0.49 -1.64 15.34
CA ARG A 6 0.16 -0.59 14.36
C ARG A 6 -0.36 -1.14 13.04
N LEU A 7 -0.05 -2.40 12.73
CA LEU A 7 -0.49 -3.13 11.53
C LEU A 7 -1.38 -4.32 11.91
N ALA A 8 -2.15 -4.16 12.99
CA ALA A 8 -3.19 -5.12 13.36
C ALA A 8 -4.11 -5.37 12.17
N ARG A 9 -4.59 -6.60 12.04
CA ARG A 9 -5.47 -7.01 10.93
C ARG A 9 -6.76 -6.19 10.95
N VAL A 10 -7.29 -5.83 9.78
CA VAL A 10 -8.61 -5.18 9.67
C VAL A 10 -9.71 -6.21 9.96
N ASP A 11 -9.53 -7.44 9.50
CA ASP A 11 -10.45 -8.57 9.63
C ASP A 11 -9.73 -9.92 9.40
N ASP A 12 -10.49 -11.00 9.35
CA ASP A 12 -10.01 -12.37 9.14
C ASP A 12 -9.83 -12.74 7.66
N GLN A 13 -9.98 -11.79 6.72
CA GLN A 13 -9.80 -12.09 5.30
C GLN A 13 -8.32 -12.30 4.94
N ASP A 14 -8.03 -13.28 4.11
CA ASP A 14 -6.68 -13.46 3.58
C ASP A 14 -6.33 -12.30 2.64
N VAL A 15 -5.21 -11.62 2.94
CA VAL A 15 -4.73 -10.47 2.17
C VAL A 15 -3.25 -10.62 1.90
N TRP A 16 -2.84 -10.20 0.70
CA TRP A 16 -1.45 -9.89 0.43
C TRP A 16 -1.20 -8.42 0.77
N SER A 17 0.00 -8.08 1.24
CA SER A 17 0.29 -6.73 1.72
C SER A 17 1.43 -6.08 0.96
N VAL A 18 1.21 -4.87 0.44
CA VAL A 18 2.26 -3.99 -0.07
C VAL A 18 2.68 -3.05 1.06
N VAL A 19 3.77 -3.40 1.75
CA VAL A 19 4.22 -2.68 2.96
C VAL A 19 5.07 -1.46 2.61
N CYS A 20 5.99 -1.61 1.65
CA CYS A 20 6.89 -0.54 1.23
C CYS A 20 7.38 -0.70 -0.20
N PHE A 21 7.79 0.41 -0.78
CA PHE A 21 8.50 0.54 -2.04
C PHE A 21 9.91 1.01 -1.75
N TYR A 22 10.88 0.32 -2.33
CA TYR A 22 12.24 0.82 -2.41
C TYR A 22 12.46 1.46 -3.78
N VAL A 23 12.70 2.77 -3.78
CA VAL A 23 13.03 3.53 -4.99
C VAL A 23 14.35 4.24 -4.75
N HIS A 24 15.33 3.96 -5.60
CA HIS A 24 16.64 4.61 -5.52
C HIS A 24 16.48 6.14 -5.59
N PRO A 25 17.21 6.93 -4.79
CA PRO A 25 17.04 8.39 -4.75
C PRO A 25 17.10 9.08 -6.11
N SER A 26 17.93 8.59 -7.03
CA SER A 26 18.08 9.14 -8.39
C SER A 26 16.88 8.88 -9.32
N ALA A 27 15.96 7.99 -8.93
CA ALA A 27 14.77 7.62 -9.71
C ALA A 27 13.46 8.01 -8.98
N LYS A 28 13.56 8.84 -7.94
CA LYS A 28 12.39 9.38 -7.25
C LYS A 28 11.71 10.43 -8.13
N ARG A 29 10.39 10.56 -7.97
CA ARG A 29 9.52 11.50 -8.71
C ARG A 29 9.28 11.17 -10.19
N ASP A 30 9.83 10.08 -10.69
CA ASP A 30 9.60 9.60 -12.07
C ASP A 30 8.52 8.51 -12.17
N GLY A 31 7.64 8.42 -11.18
CA GLY A 31 6.53 7.46 -11.19
C GLY A 31 6.91 5.99 -10.89
N VAL A 32 8.16 5.70 -10.53
CA VAL A 32 8.64 4.34 -10.24
C VAL A 32 7.80 3.62 -9.19
N ALA A 33 7.42 4.30 -8.10
CA ALA A 33 6.58 3.69 -7.06
C ALA A 33 5.22 3.22 -7.61
N ARG A 34 4.61 4.01 -8.51
CA ARG A 34 3.35 3.64 -9.17
C ARG A 34 3.53 2.41 -10.06
N ALA A 35 4.60 2.36 -10.85
CA ALA A 35 4.90 1.17 -11.66
C ALA A 35 5.11 -0.08 -10.79
N LEU A 36 5.76 0.06 -9.63
CA LEU A 36 5.91 -1.05 -8.67
C LEU A 36 4.57 -1.49 -8.06
N LEU A 37 3.65 -0.56 -7.79
CA LEU A 37 2.32 -0.91 -7.29
C LEU A 37 1.51 -1.68 -8.34
N GLU A 38 1.51 -1.23 -9.59
CA GLU A 38 0.83 -1.96 -10.68
C GLU A 38 1.43 -3.36 -10.86
N ALA A 39 2.75 -3.49 -10.87
CA ALA A 39 3.40 -4.80 -10.93
C ALA A 39 3.06 -5.69 -9.72
N ALA A 40 2.90 -5.10 -8.53
CA ALA A 40 2.47 -5.84 -7.34
C ALA A 40 1.02 -6.33 -7.46
N ILE A 41 0.12 -5.52 -8.01
CA ILE A 41 -1.27 -5.89 -8.33
C ILE A 41 -1.29 -7.08 -9.29
N GLU A 42 -0.60 -6.97 -10.42
CA GLU A 42 -0.52 -8.03 -11.43
C GLU A 42 0.06 -9.32 -10.85
N ARG A 43 1.14 -9.21 -10.07
CA ARG A 43 1.77 -10.35 -9.41
C ARG A 43 0.82 -11.04 -8.45
N ALA A 44 0.16 -10.28 -7.57
CA ALA A 44 -0.76 -10.83 -6.58
C ALA A 44 -1.96 -11.52 -7.25
N ALA A 45 -2.54 -10.89 -8.28
CA ALA A 45 -3.65 -11.47 -9.04
C ALA A 45 -3.22 -12.79 -9.72
N ALA A 46 -2.05 -12.80 -10.37
CA ALA A 46 -1.50 -13.99 -11.01
C ALA A 46 -1.19 -15.14 -10.03
N HIS A 47 -1.09 -14.87 -8.74
CA HIS A 47 -0.86 -15.87 -7.69
C HIS A 47 -2.13 -16.19 -6.89
N GLY A 48 -3.30 -15.72 -7.32
CA GLY A 48 -4.59 -16.02 -6.70
C GLY A 48 -4.82 -15.34 -5.36
N ALA A 49 -4.13 -14.23 -5.08
CA ALA A 49 -4.45 -13.42 -3.91
C ALA A 49 -5.86 -12.82 -4.08
N PRO A 50 -6.80 -12.99 -3.12
CA PRO A 50 -8.15 -12.46 -3.26
C PRO A 50 -8.21 -10.94 -3.01
N LEU A 51 -7.25 -10.42 -2.24
CA LEU A 51 -7.19 -9.04 -1.78
C LEU A 51 -5.74 -8.58 -1.68
N LEU A 52 -5.51 -7.32 -2.04
CA LEU A 52 -4.26 -6.61 -1.83
C LEU A 52 -4.50 -5.45 -0.85
N GLU A 53 -3.69 -5.37 0.19
CA GLU A 53 -3.75 -4.34 1.22
C GLU A 53 -2.50 -3.45 1.18
N GLY A 54 -2.68 -2.14 1.28
CA GLY A 54 -1.61 -1.15 1.35
C GLY A 54 -1.74 -0.25 2.58
N TYR A 55 -0.66 0.44 2.93
CA TYR A 55 -0.61 1.35 4.10
C TYR A 55 -0.01 2.71 3.75
N PRO A 56 -0.56 3.43 2.75
CA PRO A 56 -0.03 4.71 2.33
C PRO A 56 0.00 5.75 3.46
N VAL A 57 0.95 6.69 3.34
CA VAL A 57 0.90 7.92 4.11
C VAL A 57 -0.18 8.85 3.60
N ARG A 58 -0.80 9.59 4.52
CA ARG A 58 -1.69 10.71 4.18
C ARG A 58 -0.91 11.99 3.94
N GLU A 59 -1.59 12.94 3.29
CA GLU A 59 -1.10 14.31 3.16
C GLU A 59 -0.74 14.90 4.54
N GLY A 60 0.31 15.73 4.59
CA GLY A 60 0.83 16.30 5.84
C GLY A 60 1.79 15.39 6.64
N HIS A 61 1.97 14.12 6.26
CA HIS A 61 2.88 13.17 6.93
C HIS A 61 3.98 12.58 6.01
N MET A 62 4.26 13.27 4.90
CA MET A 62 5.06 12.73 3.78
C MET A 62 6.54 12.43 4.11
N ASN A 63 7.13 13.03 5.16
CA ASN A 63 8.58 12.96 5.36
C ASN A 63 9.09 11.71 6.10
N ILE A 64 8.26 11.05 6.91
CA ILE A 64 8.73 9.96 7.79
C ILE A 64 8.47 8.58 7.17
N ASP A 65 7.47 8.47 6.30
CA ASP A 65 6.94 7.18 5.85
C ASP A 65 6.65 7.12 4.33
N ALA A 66 7.17 8.04 3.52
CA ALA A 66 6.93 8.06 2.05
C ALA A 66 7.27 6.75 1.32
N TYR A 67 8.13 5.92 1.90
CA TYR A 67 8.44 4.60 1.34
C TYR A 67 7.21 3.66 1.34
N THR A 68 6.14 3.92 2.09
CA THR A 68 4.90 3.13 2.02
C THR A 68 3.98 3.56 0.87
N GLY A 69 4.37 4.57 0.09
CA GLY A 69 3.57 5.18 -0.96
C GLY A 69 2.57 6.21 -0.42
N TYR A 70 1.93 6.94 -1.33
CA TYR A 70 1.00 8.03 -1.00
C TYR A 70 -0.44 7.61 -1.24
N LEU A 71 -1.38 8.10 -0.42
CA LEU A 71 -2.78 7.71 -0.53
C LEU A 71 -3.36 7.88 -1.95
N PRO A 72 -3.15 9.02 -2.64
CA PRO A 72 -3.66 9.20 -4.01
C PRO A 72 -3.19 8.11 -4.99
N MET A 73 -1.92 7.67 -4.88
CA MET A 73 -1.36 6.62 -5.75
C MET A 73 -2.11 5.28 -5.61
N PHE A 74 -2.59 4.96 -4.41
CA PHE A 74 -3.39 3.75 -4.20
C PHE A 74 -4.84 3.94 -4.68
N LEU A 75 -5.44 5.11 -4.43
CA LEU A 75 -6.81 5.40 -4.87
C LEU A 75 -6.91 5.39 -6.41
N ASP A 76 -5.94 5.99 -7.09
CA ASP A 76 -5.84 5.97 -8.55
C ASP A 76 -5.69 4.55 -9.11
N ALA A 77 -5.05 3.66 -8.35
CA ALA A 77 -4.90 2.25 -8.68
C ALA A 77 -6.11 1.39 -8.25
N GLY A 78 -7.25 2.00 -7.91
CA GLY A 78 -8.49 1.30 -7.58
C GLY A 78 -8.53 0.65 -6.19
N PHE A 79 -7.70 1.10 -5.26
CA PHE A 79 -7.85 0.73 -3.85
C PHE A 79 -8.86 1.64 -3.16
N GLU A 80 -9.52 1.09 -2.14
CA GLU A 80 -10.48 1.80 -1.29
C GLU A 80 -9.96 1.86 0.15
N ALA A 81 -10.21 2.97 0.84
CA ALA A 81 -9.87 3.12 2.24
C ALA A 81 -10.78 2.25 3.12
N VAL A 82 -10.18 1.42 3.97
CA VAL A 82 -10.91 0.49 4.86
C VAL A 82 -10.71 0.79 6.35
N ARG A 83 -9.63 1.49 6.73
CA ARG A 83 -9.41 1.93 8.11
C ARG A 83 -8.39 3.05 8.22
N GLU A 84 -8.70 4.01 9.09
CA GLU A 84 -7.74 5.05 9.51
C GLU A 84 -6.87 4.55 10.67
N ALA A 85 -5.55 4.74 10.59
CA ALA A 85 -4.62 4.24 11.59
C ALA A 85 -3.46 5.21 11.85
N GLY A 86 -3.68 6.16 12.75
CA GLY A 86 -2.64 7.11 13.15
C GLY A 86 -2.25 8.01 11.99
N ARG A 87 -1.08 7.79 11.36
CA ARG A 87 -0.57 8.57 10.21
C ARG A 87 -0.78 7.89 8.85
N ARG A 88 -1.37 6.70 8.84
CA ARG A 88 -1.59 5.88 7.64
C ARG A 88 -3.07 5.60 7.45
N THR A 89 -3.43 5.34 6.22
CA THR A 89 -4.73 4.78 5.85
C THR A 89 -4.50 3.37 5.35
N PHE A 90 -5.26 2.41 5.86
CA PHE A 90 -5.30 1.06 5.33
C PHE A 90 -6.19 1.11 4.11
N VAL A 91 -5.68 0.64 2.99
CA VAL A 91 -6.41 0.61 1.73
C VAL A 91 -6.43 -0.81 1.20
N ARG A 92 -7.53 -1.24 0.58
CA ARG A 92 -7.67 -2.56 -0.01
C ARG A 92 -8.18 -2.49 -1.43
N ARG A 93 -7.70 -3.40 -2.27
CA ARG A 93 -8.22 -3.67 -3.61
C ARG A 93 -8.50 -5.15 -3.73
N ARG A 94 -9.68 -5.49 -4.25
CA ARG A 94 -10.02 -6.86 -4.65
C ARG A 94 -9.37 -7.16 -6.01
N LEU A 95 -8.78 -8.34 -6.13
CA LEU A 95 -8.02 -8.79 -7.29
C LEU A 95 -8.78 -9.84 -8.09
#